data_AF-A0A496T6A4-F1
#
_entry.id   AF-A0A496T6A4-F1
#
_cell.length_a   1.000
_cell.length_b   1.000
_cell.length_c   1.000
_cell.angle_alpha   90.00
_cell.angle_beta   90.00
_cell.angle_gamma   90.00
#
_symmetry.space_group_name_H-M   'P 1'
#
loop_
_entity.id
_entity.type
_entity.pdbx_description
1 polymer ?
#
loop_
_entity_poly.entity_id
_entity_poly.type
_entity_poly.pdbx_seq_one_letter_code
_entity_poly.pdbx_strand_id
1 'polypeptide(L)'
;LDWENQPDSQMQGWHEFEYAIYPHRGRWTDSDVFAQAHGFNLPMRMVQCGQHQGALPKALSFLTIEPKTLVPSGIKLSESGNAIIVRVFNPTSEKVKGTIKFFRSLRSVRLVRLDEQPVEELKVKNGSCVEIEAGPKRIITVEITPA
;
A
#
# COMPACT_ATOMS: atom_id res chain seq x y z
N LEU A 1 -22.86 5.41 -30.95
CA LEU A 1 -21.41 5.19 -31.07
C LEU A 1 -21.21 4.37 -32.33
N ASP A 2 -20.64 4.97 -33.37
CA ASP A 2 -20.32 4.29 -34.62
C ASP A 2 -19.02 3.49 -34.39
N TRP A 3 -19.18 2.18 -34.20
CA TRP A 3 -18.08 1.27 -33.89
C TRP A 3 -17.33 0.81 -35.15
N GLU A 4 -17.88 1.05 -36.33
CA GLU A 4 -17.26 0.68 -37.61
C GLU A 4 -16.17 1.68 -38.03
N ASN A 5 -16.28 2.95 -37.60
CA ASN A 5 -15.36 4.01 -37.98
C ASN A 5 -14.60 4.59 -36.78
N GLN A 6 -13.50 3.93 -36.39
CA GLN A 6 -12.61 4.36 -35.31
C GLN A 6 -11.21 4.71 -35.84
N PRO A 7 -11.04 5.84 -36.55
CA PRO A 7 -9.77 6.20 -37.20
C PRO A 7 -8.61 6.33 -36.21
N ASP A 8 -8.88 6.72 -34.96
CA ASP A 8 -7.87 6.93 -33.93
C ASP A 8 -7.37 5.62 -33.29
N SER A 9 -8.08 4.50 -33.45
CA SER A 9 -7.69 3.18 -32.91
C SER A 9 -6.40 2.62 -33.54
N GLN A 10 -5.92 3.23 -34.63
CA GLN A 10 -4.64 2.92 -35.25
C GLN A 10 -3.43 3.36 -34.43
N MET A 11 -3.64 4.18 -33.38
CA MET A 11 -2.59 4.62 -32.44
C MET A 11 -1.37 5.21 -33.18
N GLN A 12 -1.60 6.02 -34.21
CA GLN A 12 -0.52 6.63 -34.98
C GLN A 12 0.22 7.68 -34.14
N GLY A 13 1.53 7.83 -34.36
CA GLY A 13 2.37 8.80 -33.64
C GLY A 13 3.47 8.15 -32.80
N TRP A 14 4.09 8.95 -31.93
CA TRP A 14 5.20 8.51 -31.08
C TRP A 14 4.68 7.85 -29.82
N HIS A 15 5.29 6.70 -29.49
CA HIS A 15 5.01 5.94 -28.28
C HIS A 15 6.32 5.60 -27.58
N GLU A 16 6.30 5.69 -26.26
CA GLU A 16 7.39 5.26 -25.40
C GLU A 16 6.85 4.19 -24.46
N PHE A 17 7.58 3.09 -24.32
CA PHE A 17 7.21 1.96 -23.48
C PHE A 17 8.34 1.64 -22.52
N GLU A 18 8.02 1.67 -21.23
CA GLU A 18 8.94 1.27 -20.17
C GLU A 18 8.56 -0.12 -19.67
N TYR A 19 9.54 -1.02 -19.63
CA TYR A 19 9.38 -2.36 -19.08
C TYR A 19 10.68 -2.83 -18.44
N ALA A 20 10.57 -3.76 -17.50
CA ALA A 20 11.71 -4.38 -16.85
C ALA A 20 11.48 -5.88 -16.73
N ILE A 21 12.56 -6.65 -16.86
CA ILE A 21 12.60 -8.08 -16.58
C ILE A 21 13.39 -8.25 -15.29
N TYR A 22 12.79 -8.89 -14.28
CA TYR A 22 13.44 -9.21 -13.01
C TYR A 22 13.59 -10.72 -12.86
N PRO A 23 14.72 -11.32 -13.29
CA PRO A 23 15.00 -12.72 -13.04
C PRO A 23 15.14 -12.98 -11.55
N HIS A 24 14.47 -14.01 -11.05
CA HIS A 24 14.57 -14.42 -9.66
C HIS A 24 14.70 -15.93 -9.55
N ARG A 25 15.24 -16.41 -8.43
CA ARG A 25 15.35 -17.83 -8.15
C ARG A 25 14.03 -18.34 -7.56
N GLY A 26 13.61 -19.54 -7.96
CA GLY A 26 12.43 -20.19 -7.38
C GLY A 26 11.10 -19.52 -7.77
N ARG A 27 10.11 -19.58 -6.88
CA ARG A 27 8.79 -19.01 -7.12
C ARG A 27 8.79 -17.52 -6.85
N TRP A 28 7.90 -16.79 -7.51
CA TRP A 28 7.75 -15.34 -7.28
C TRP A 28 7.40 -15.03 -5.81
N THR A 29 6.70 -15.95 -5.11
CA THR A 29 6.35 -15.82 -3.68
C THR A 29 7.56 -15.79 -2.76
N ASP A 30 8.67 -16.39 -3.19
CA ASP A 30 9.89 -16.55 -2.42
C ASP A 30 10.93 -15.46 -2.79
N SER A 31 10.49 -14.43 -3.52
CA SER A 31 11.32 -13.38 -4.11
C SER A 31 10.70 -11.99 -3.90
N ASP A 32 11.46 -10.93 -4.19
CA ASP A 32 11.03 -9.53 -4.01
C ASP A 32 10.28 -8.96 -5.24
N VAL A 33 9.65 -9.79 -6.09
CA VAL A 33 8.99 -9.37 -7.36
C VAL A 33 8.03 -8.19 -7.17
N PHE A 34 7.17 -8.21 -6.14
CA PHE A 34 6.26 -7.10 -5.87
C PHE A 34 6.99 -5.82 -5.46
N ALA A 35 8.03 -5.93 -4.64
CA ALA A 35 8.81 -4.76 -4.23
C ALA A 35 9.55 -4.14 -5.42
N GLN A 36 10.11 -4.96 -6.32
CA GLN A 36 10.75 -4.49 -7.55
C GLN A 36 9.75 -3.87 -8.51
N ALA A 37 8.58 -4.48 -8.70
CA ALA A 37 7.51 -3.93 -9.52
C ALA A 37 7.00 -2.59 -8.99
N HIS A 38 6.84 -2.45 -7.66
CA HIS A 38 6.52 -1.16 -7.05
C HIS A 38 7.65 -0.15 -7.23
N GLY A 39 8.91 -0.53 -7.01
CA GLY A 39 10.05 0.37 -7.21
C GLY A 39 10.18 0.88 -8.64
N PHE A 40 9.83 0.05 -9.63
CA PHE A 40 9.78 0.44 -11.04
C PHE A 40 8.63 1.42 -11.34
N ASN A 41 7.42 1.14 -10.83
CA ASN A 41 6.23 1.95 -11.11
C ASN A 41 6.09 3.21 -10.24
N LEU A 42 6.82 3.30 -9.13
CA LEU A 42 6.71 4.38 -8.13
C LEU A 42 8.08 5.01 -7.89
N PRO A 43 8.52 5.93 -8.78
CA PRO A 43 9.82 6.57 -8.64
C PRO A 43 9.91 7.36 -7.33
N MET A 44 11.10 7.37 -6.73
CA MET A 44 11.36 8.14 -5.52
C MET A 44 11.15 9.64 -5.79
N ARG A 45 10.45 10.30 -4.87
CA ARG A 45 10.27 11.75 -4.91
C ARG A 45 11.34 12.43 -4.06
N MET A 46 12.02 13.40 -4.66
CA MET A 46 13.00 14.22 -3.98
C MET A 46 12.46 15.64 -3.84
N VAL A 47 12.61 16.21 -2.64
CA VAL A 47 12.26 17.60 -2.36
C VAL A 47 13.41 18.20 -1.55
N GLN A 48 13.89 19.37 -1.96
CA GLN A 48 14.92 20.09 -1.24
C GLN A 48 14.28 21.06 -0.24
N CYS A 49 14.80 21.10 0.98
CA CYS A 49 14.46 22.10 1.98
C CYS A 49 15.72 22.80 2.51
N GLY A 50 15.57 24.04 2.96
CA GLY A 50 16.62 24.76 3.67
C GLY A 50 16.80 24.25 5.11
N GLN A 51 17.78 24.78 5.82
CA GLN A 51 17.93 24.46 7.25
C GLN A 51 16.81 25.10 8.06
N HIS A 52 16.09 24.30 8.82
CA HIS A 52 15.07 24.75 9.76
C HIS A 52 14.92 23.77 10.92
N GLN A 53 14.30 24.23 12.01
CA GLN A 53 13.84 23.32 13.08
C GLN A 53 12.63 22.53 12.58
N GLY A 54 12.48 21.29 13.06
CA GLY A 54 11.38 20.41 12.65
C GLY A 54 11.04 19.41 13.74
N ALA A 55 9.77 18.99 13.79
CA ALA A 55 9.28 18.02 14.77
C ALA A 55 9.54 16.55 14.38
N LEU A 56 9.97 16.30 13.13
CA LEU A 56 10.24 14.95 12.63
C LEU A 56 11.76 14.69 12.56
N PRO A 57 12.20 13.44 12.80
CA PRO A 57 13.60 13.07 12.64
C PRO A 57 14.03 13.08 11.16
N LYS A 58 15.34 13.09 10.92
CA LYS A 58 15.92 13.08 9.56
C LYS A 58 15.55 11.86 8.72
N ALA A 59 15.27 10.74 9.37
CA ALA A 59 14.79 9.51 8.75
C ALA A 59 13.60 8.98 9.54
N LEU A 60 12.50 8.68 8.85
CA LEU A 60 11.27 8.24 9.45
C LEU A 60 10.53 7.28 8.53
N SER A 61 10.06 6.17 9.08
CA SER A 61 9.06 5.32 8.44
C SER A 61 7.69 5.68 9.01
N PHE A 62 6.80 6.26 8.21
CA PHE A 62 5.44 6.58 8.65
C PHE A 62 4.66 5.32 9.06
N LEU A 63 4.85 4.23 8.31
CA LEU A 63 4.34 2.91 8.64
C LEU A 63 5.31 1.82 8.18
N THR A 64 5.22 0.65 8.79
CA THR A 64 5.94 -0.57 8.40
C THR A 64 4.95 -1.73 8.38
N ILE A 65 4.92 -2.49 7.29
CA ILE A 65 4.07 -3.66 7.11
C ILE A 65 4.97 -4.90 7.06
N GLU A 66 4.67 -5.87 7.91
CA GLU A 66 5.40 -7.13 8.00
C GLU A 66 4.40 -8.29 8.02
N PRO A 67 4.68 -9.45 7.40
CA PRO A 67 5.83 -9.71 6.52
C PRO A 67 5.68 -9.06 5.15
N LYS A 68 6.77 -9.03 4.36
CA LYS A 68 6.79 -8.51 2.98
C LYS A 68 5.78 -9.18 2.02
N THR A 69 5.26 -10.35 2.39
CA THR A 69 4.20 -11.03 1.61
C THR A 69 2.86 -10.30 1.68
N LEU A 70 2.64 -9.41 2.66
CA LEU A 70 1.53 -8.47 2.66
C LEU A 70 1.92 -7.23 1.84
N VAL A 71 1.33 -7.10 0.66
CA VAL A 71 1.69 -6.07 -0.30
C VAL A 71 0.79 -4.84 -0.11
N PRO A 72 1.34 -3.64 0.16
CA PRO A 72 0.55 -2.42 0.23
C PRO A 72 0.03 -2.05 -1.16
N SER A 73 -1.26 -1.73 -1.26
CA SER A 73 -1.88 -1.27 -2.50
C SER A 73 -2.46 0.13 -2.40
N GLY A 74 -2.56 0.71 -1.20
CA GLY A 74 -3.07 2.07 -1.05
C GLY A 74 -2.90 2.61 0.37
N ILE A 75 -2.50 3.88 0.44
CA ILE A 75 -2.47 4.68 1.66
C ILE A 75 -3.10 6.02 1.31
N LYS A 76 -4.22 6.38 1.94
CA LYS A 76 -4.91 7.65 1.70
C LYS A 76 -5.59 8.17 2.96
N LEU A 77 -6.09 9.40 2.92
CA LEU A 77 -7.07 9.87 3.91
C LEU A 77 -8.42 9.17 3.68
N SER A 78 -9.17 8.91 4.75
CA SER A 78 -10.56 8.44 4.65
C SER A 78 -11.42 9.42 3.86
N GLU A 79 -12.56 8.98 3.35
CA GLU A 79 -13.52 9.85 2.65
C GLU A 79 -14.00 11.02 3.53
N SER A 80 -14.03 10.82 4.84
CA SER A 80 -14.34 11.87 5.83
C SER A 80 -13.17 12.81 6.15
N GLY A 81 -11.95 12.47 5.73
CA GLY A 81 -10.73 13.25 5.97
C GLY A 81 -10.12 13.15 7.38
N ASN A 82 -10.76 12.42 8.29
CA ASN A 82 -10.39 12.37 9.71
C ASN A 82 -9.54 11.14 10.11
N ALA A 83 -9.34 10.21 9.17
CA ALA A 83 -8.59 8.99 9.41
C ALA A 83 -7.70 8.65 8.20
N ILE A 84 -6.84 7.65 8.37
CA ILE A 84 -5.96 7.14 7.32
C ILE A 84 -6.46 5.74 6.94
N ILE A 85 -6.64 5.50 5.65
CA ILE A 85 -6.93 4.20 5.08
C ILE A 85 -5.63 3.56 4.61
N VAL A 86 -5.33 2.36 5.11
CA VAL A 86 -4.24 1.52 4.62
C VAL A 86 -4.83 0.24 4.06
N ARG A 87 -4.53 -0.04 2.79
CA ARG A 87 -4.96 -1.24 2.08
C ARG A 87 -3.76 -2.12 1.76
N VAL A 88 -3.87 -3.38 2.15
CA VAL A 88 -2.88 -4.42 1.87
C VAL A 88 -3.58 -5.64 1.29
N PHE A 89 -2.87 -6.41 0.48
CA PHE A 89 -3.39 -7.68 -0.02
C PHE A 89 -2.36 -8.79 0.14
N ASN A 90 -2.87 -10.00 0.30
CA ASN A 90 -2.07 -11.20 0.27
C ASN A 90 -2.14 -11.80 -1.15
N PRO A 91 -1.06 -11.75 -1.94
CA PRO A 91 -1.06 -12.32 -3.29
C PRO A 91 -0.96 -13.85 -3.28
N THR A 92 -0.68 -14.49 -2.13
CA THR A 92 -0.40 -15.92 -2.05
C THR A 92 -1.68 -16.77 -1.91
N SER A 93 -1.52 -18.09 -2.01
CA SER A 93 -2.60 -19.06 -1.76
C SER A 93 -2.68 -19.50 -0.30
N GLU A 94 -1.79 -19.01 0.56
CA GLU A 94 -1.74 -19.35 1.99
C GLU A 94 -2.30 -18.22 2.82
N LYS A 95 -2.71 -18.51 4.05
CA LYS A 95 -3.07 -17.47 5.02
C LYS A 95 -1.80 -16.80 5.55
N VAL A 96 -1.79 -15.47 5.58
CA VAL A 96 -0.67 -14.65 6.08
C VAL A 96 -1.12 -13.83 7.28
N LYS A 97 -0.45 -14.04 8.41
CA LYS A 97 -0.54 -13.15 9.58
C LYS A 97 0.55 -12.09 9.47
N GLY A 98 0.21 -10.86 9.84
CA GLY A 98 1.16 -9.77 9.82
C GLY A 98 0.80 -8.64 10.75
N THR A 99 1.65 -7.62 10.74
CA THR A 99 1.53 -6.43 11.57
C THR A 99 1.69 -5.17 10.73
N ILE A 100 0.92 -4.15 11.08
CA ILE A 100 1.13 -2.78 10.62
C ILE A 100 1.57 -1.96 11.83
N LYS A 101 2.79 -1.44 11.77
CA LYS A 101 3.41 -0.60 12.80
C LYS A 101 3.41 0.85 12.33
N PHE A 102 3.06 1.77 13.21
CA PHE A 102 3.00 3.20 12.93
C PHE A 102 4.03 3.96 13.76
N PHE A 103 4.47 5.11 13.24
CA PHE A 103 5.44 5.96 13.93
C PHE A 103 4.85 6.73 15.13
N ARG A 104 3.52 6.79 15.24
CA ARG A 104 2.79 7.46 16.33
C ARG A 104 1.81 6.50 17.00
N SER A 105 1.42 6.87 18.22
CA SER A 105 0.33 6.21 18.92
C SER A 105 -0.98 6.33 18.13
N LEU A 106 -1.78 5.28 18.20
CA LEU A 106 -3.08 5.18 17.54
C LEU A 106 -4.19 5.28 18.57
N ARG A 107 -5.24 6.03 18.24
CA ARG A 107 -6.46 6.13 19.04
C ARG A 107 -7.35 4.92 18.83
N SER A 108 -7.58 4.57 17.57
CA SER A 108 -8.44 3.46 17.18
C SER A 108 -8.06 2.95 15.81
N VAL A 109 -8.35 1.68 15.57
CA VAL A 109 -8.15 1.03 14.28
C VAL A 109 -9.35 0.14 14.00
N ARG A 110 -9.89 0.23 12.78
CA ARG A 110 -11.06 -0.54 12.34
C ARG A 110 -10.71 -1.32 11.09
N LEU A 111 -11.13 -2.58 11.03
CA LEU A 111 -11.24 -3.28 9.76
C LEU A 111 -12.44 -2.68 9.02
N VAL A 112 -12.22 -2.30 7.77
CA VAL A 112 -13.27 -1.72 6.92
C VAL A 112 -13.36 -2.47 5.59
N ARG A 113 -14.51 -2.33 4.94
CA ARG A 113 -14.72 -2.78 3.56
C ARG A 113 -14.01 -1.83 2.57
N LEU A 114 -14.07 -2.15 1.28
CA LEU A 114 -13.46 -1.33 0.23
C LEU A 114 -14.09 0.07 0.10
N ASP A 115 -15.36 0.20 0.48
CA ASP A 115 -16.18 1.42 0.60
C ASP A 115 -16.09 2.06 2.00
N GLU A 116 -15.03 1.75 2.76
CA GLU A 116 -14.71 2.32 4.08
C GLU A 116 -15.75 2.04 5.19
N GLN A 117 -16.77 1.20 4.92
CA GLN A 117 -17.74 0.82 5.93
C GLN A 117 -17.11 -0.09 7.01
N PRO A 118 -17.34 0.21 8.31
CA PRO A 118 -16.73 -0.54 9.40
C PRO A 118 -17.24 -1.98 9.48
N VAL A 119 -16.33 -2.91 9.77
CA VAL A 119 -16.62 -4.33 9.98
C VAL A 119 -16.40 -4.68 11.45
N GLU A 120 -15.21 -4.42 11.98
CA GLU A 120 -14.85 -4.71 13.37
C GLU A 120 -13.72 -3.79 13.85
N GLU A 121 -13.61 -3.61 15.17
CA GLU A 121 -12.48 -2.90 15.77
C GLU A 121 -11.28 -3.84 15.96
N LEU A 122 -10.10 -3.34 15.63
CA LEU A 122 -8.85 -4.06 15.80
C LEU A 122 -8.10 -3.54 17.03
N LYS A 123 -7.55 -4.46 17.81
CA LYS A 123 -6.77 -4.12 19.01
C LYS A 123 -5.44 -3.47 18.63
N VAL A 124 -5.17 -2.31 19.22
CA VAL A 124 -3.86 -1.65 19.14
C VAL A 124 -2.94 -2.27 20.19
N LYS A 125 -1.87 -2.92 19.75
CA LYS A 125 -0.80 -3.45 20.60
C LYS A 125 0.30 -2.40 20.76
N ASN A 126 0.84 -2.27 21.97
CA ASN A 126 1.96 -1.38 22.29
C ASN A 126 1.75 0.08 21.82
N GLY A 127 0.50 0.53 21.76
CA GLY A 127 0.12 1.89 21.36
C GLY A 127 0.21 2.20 19.86
N SER A 128 1.00 1.47 19.06
CA SER A 128 1.24 1.83 17.65
C SER A 128 1.27 0.65 16.66
N CYS A 129 0.92 -0.55 17.10
CA CYS A 129 0.97 -1.76 16.27
C CYS A 129 -0.41 -2.41 16.16
N VAL A 130 -0.76 -2.92 14.98
CA VAL A 130 -2.01 -3.64 14.72
C VAL A 130 -1.68 -4.96 14.07
N GLU A 131 -2.28 -6.05 14.55
CA GLU A 131 -2.20 -7.36 13.90
C GLU A 131 -3.33 -7.52 12.89
N ILE A 132 -3.00 -8.08 11.73
CA ILE A 132 -3.95 -8.38 10.66
C ILE A 132 -3.72 -9.81 10.17
N GLU A 133 -4.79 -10.43 9.69
CA GLU A 133 -4.77 -11.76 9.09
C GLU A 133 -5.44 -11.72 7.71
N ALA A 134 -4.64 -11.94 6.67
CA ALA A 134 -5.13 -12.00 5.30
C ALA A 134 -5.19 -13.46 4.85
N GLY A 135 -6.39 -13.93 4.51
CA GLY A 135 -6.57 -15.23 3.84
C GLY A 135 -5.96 -15.24 2.43
N PRO A 136 -6.02 -16.40 1.74
CA PRO A 136 -5.56 -16.53 0.36
C PRO A 136 -6.19 -15.47 -0.54
N LYS A 137 -5.38 -14.75 -1.34
CA LYS A 137 -5.84 -13.71 -2.29
C LYS A 137 -6.67 -12.57 -1.67
N ARG A 138 -6.64 -12.43 -0.34
CA ARG A 138 -7.53 -11.50 0.39
C ARG A 138 -6.95 -10.09 0.41
N ILE A 139 -7.84 -9.11 0.23
CA ILE A 139 -7.57 -7.69 0.51
C ILE A 139 -8.04 -7.38 1.93
N ILE A 140 -7.21 -6.70 2.69
CA ILE A 140 -7.49 -6.14 4.01
C ILE A 140 -7.40 -4.63 3.90
N THR A 141 -8.46 -3.93 4.31
CA THR A 141 -8.45 -2.47 4.43
C THR A 141 -8.64 -2.12 5.89
N VAL A 142 -7.73 -1.33 6.44
CA VAL A 142 -7.82 -0.82 7.80
C VAL A 142 -7.95 0.69 7.76
N GLU A 143 -8.85 1.21 8.58
CA GLU A 143 -8.96 2.63 8.88
C GLU A 143 -8.30 2.91 10.23
N ILE A 144 -7.42 3.90 10.26
CA ILE A 144 -6.59 4.25 11.41
C ILE A 144 -6.88 5.68 11.82
N THR A 145 -7.21 5.87 13.10
CA THR A 145 -7.31 7.19 13.72
C THR A 145 -6.06 7.42 14.58
N PRO A 146 -5.16 8.35 14.21
CA PRO A 146 -4.02 8.72 15.05
C PRO A 146 -4.47 9.28 16.41
N ALA A 147 -3.62 9.15 17.43
CA ALA A 147 -3.87 9.72 18.76
C ALA A 147 -3.92 11.26 18.74
#